data_AF-A0A957D4Z1-F1
#
_entry.id   AF-A0A957D4Z1-F1
#
_cell.length_a   1.000
_cell.length_b   1.000
_cell.length_c   1.000
_cell.angle_alpha   90.00
_cell.angle_beta   90.00
_cell.angle_gamma   90.00
#
_symmetry.space_group_name_H-M   'P 1'
#
loop_
_entity.id
_entity.type
_entity.pdbx_description
1 polymer ?
#
loop_
_entity_poly.entity_id
_entity_poly.type
_entity_poly.pdbx_seq_one_letter_code
_entity_poly.pdbx_strand_id
1 'polypeptide(L)'
;MSKQYKYILDESKLPKAWYNINADMPVAPAPVLHPQTLEPVTPDFLGVLFPMNLIMQEISTERYIEIPEPVREVYKLWRPTPMFRAHRLEKALDTPAHIYYKYEGVSPVGSHKPNTAVAQAFYNKEAGTKALTTETGAGQWGSALAMACNF
;
A
#
# COMPACT_ATOMS: atom_id res chain seq x y z
N MET A 1 31.87 -15.29 13.56
CA MET A 1 31.11 -14.04 13.34
C MET A 1 29.72 -14.20 13.93
N SER A 2 29.17 -13.15 14.56
CA SER A 2 27.79 -13.19 15.09
C SER A 2 26.78 -13.26 13.95
N LYS A 3 25.73 -14.08 14.08
CA LYS A 3 24.65 -14.19 13.07
C LYS A 3 23.76 -12.94 13.13
N GLN A 4 23.59 -12.24 12.01
CA GLN A 4 22.66 -11.10 11.92
C GLN A 4 21.22 -11.61 11.76
N TYR A 5 20.31 -11.16 12.65
CA TYR A 5 18.89 -11.55 12.63
C TYR A 5 17.96 -10.48 12.08
N LYS A 6 18.35 -9.20 12.17
CA LYS A 6 17.51 -8.05 11.88
C LYS A 6 18.25 -7.08 10.96
N TYR A 7 17.52 -6.56 9.97
CA TYR A 7 17.96 -5.60 8.97
C TYR A 7 17.02 -4.40 9.06
N ILE A 8 17.58 -3.25 9.45
CA ILE A 8 16.86 -1.98 9.55
C ILE A 8 17.33 -1.09 8.42
N LEU A 9 16.37 -0.50 7.72
CA LEU A 9 16.60 0.56 6.77
C LEU A 9 16.51 1.89 7.52
N ASP A 10 17.39 2.83 7.21
CA ASP A 10 17.32 4.18 7.75
C ASP A 10 16.11 4.93 7.16
N GLU A 11 15.45 5.78 7.95
CA GLU A 11 14.29 6.57 7.51
C GLU A 11 14.62 7.51 6.34
N SER A 12 15.85 8.02 6.26
CA SER A 12 16.30 8.86 5.13
C SER A 12 16.31 8.11 3.79
N LYS A 13 16.25 6.77 3.82
CA LYS A 13 16.23 5.89 2.65
C LYS A 13 14.83 5.39 2.32
N LEU A 14 13.77 5.94 2.94
CA LEU A 14 12.41 5.64 2.54
C LEU A 14 12.20 5.99 1.06
N PRO A 15 11.58 5.10 0.27
CA PRO A 15 11.24 5.41 -1.11
C PRO A 15 10.37 6.67 -1.21
N LYS A 16 10.61 7.46 -2.26
CA LYS A 16 9.85 8.68 -2.55
C LYS A 16 8.72 8.48 -3.56
N ALA A 17 8.66 7.31 -4.19
CA ALA A 17 7.65 6.95 -5.19
C ALA A 17 7.12 5.54 -4.93
N TRP A 18 5.83 5.33 -5.19
CA TRP A 18 5.27 4.00 -5.40
C TRP A 18 5.66 3.49 -6.78
N TYR A 19 5.79 2.18 -6.90
CA TYR A 19 6.05 1.51 -8.17
C TYR A 19 4.76 0.95 -8.74
N ASN A 20 4.51 1.21 -10.02
CA ASN A 20 3.36 0.71 -10.76
C ASN A 20 3.80 -0.39 -11.71
N ILE A 21 3.35 -1.62 -11.45
CA ILE A 21 3.70 -2.79 -12.25
C ILE A 21 3.14 -2.70 -13.68
N ASN A 22 2.04 -1.98 -13.90
CA ASN A 22 1.39 -1.89 -15.22
C ASN A 22 2.34 -1.30 -16.29
N ALA A 23 3.32 -0.50 -15.90
CA ALA A 23 4.33 0.04 -16.80
C ALA A 23 5.27 -1.03 -17.39
N ASP A 24 5.42 -2.16 -16.71
CA ASP A 24 6.36 -3.24 -17.08
C ASP A 24 5.67 -4.59 -17.33
N MET A 25 4.32 -4.63 -17.27
CA MET A 25 3.55 -5.84 -17.53
C MET A 25 3.65 -6.24 -19.02
N PRO A 26 3.97 -7.51 -19.35
CA PRO A 26 4.06 -7.96 -20.74
C PRO A 26 2.70 -8.03 -21.44
N VAL A 27 1.61 -8.11 -20.64
CA VAL A 27 0.23 -8.13 -21.10
C VAL A 27 -0.52 -7.08 -20.31
N ALA A 28 -1.26 -6.22 -21.00
CA ALA A 28 -2.08 -5.21 -20.36
C ALA A 28 -3.14 -5.85 -19.44
N PRO A 29 -3.45 -5.23 -18.28
CA PRO A 29 -4.54 -5.70 -17.44
C PRO A 29 -5.86 -5.69 -18.22
N ALA A 30 -6.72 -6.67 -17.92
CA ALA A 30 -8.05 -6.70 -18.50
C ALA A 30 -8.81 -5.43 -18.09
N PRO A 31 -9.58 -4.81 -19.00
CA PRO A 31 -10.36 -3.65 -18.65
C PRO A 31 -11.44 -4.02 -17.64
N VAL A 32 -11.69 -3.11 -16.68
CA VAL A 32 -12.88 -3.20 -15.83
C VAL A 32 -14.10 -2.93 -16.71
N LEU A 33 -15.06 -3.84 -16.68
CA LEU A 33 -16.27 -3.74 -17.51
C LEU A 33 -17.44 -3.16 -16.72
N HIS A 34 -18.23 -2.34 -17.39
CA HIS A 34 -19.46 -1.80 -16.85
C HIS A 34 -20.49 -2.94 -16.71
N PRO A 35 -21.12 -3.13 -15.53
CA PRO A 35 -21.87 -4.34 -15.23
C PRO A 35 -23.12 -4.53 -16.10
N GLN A 36 -23.70 -3.45 -16.63
CA GLN A 36 -24.86 -3.52 -17.52
C GLN A 36 -24.51 -3.63 -19.02
N THR A 37 -23.48 -2.92 -19.49
CA THR A 37 -23.17 -2.83 -20.93
C THR A 37 -22.09 -3.82 -21.35
N LEU A 38 -21.30 -4.31 -20.39
CA LEU A 38 -20.10 -5.14 -20.59
C LEU A 38 -19.00 -4.47 -21.41
N GLU A 39 -19.08 -3.15 -21.59
CA GLU A 39 -18.04 -2.34 -22.21
C GLU A 39 -17.05 -1.82 -21.14
N PRO A 40 -15.80 -1.47 -21.51
CA PRO A 40 -14.84 -0.87 -20.59
C PRO A 40 -15.40 0.38 -19.88
N VAL A 41 -15.19 0.47 -18.56
CA VAL A 41 -15.62 1.64 -17.77
C VAL A 41 -14.86 2.90 -18.18
N THR A 42 -15.56 4.03 -18.17
CA THR A 42 -14.95 5.34 -18.37
C THR A 42 -14.54 5.96 -17.03
N PRO A 43 -13.57 6.90 -17.00
CA PRO A 43 -13.26 7.69 -15.80
C PRO A 43 -14.50 8.39 -15.23
N ASP A 44 -15.40 8.88 -16.09
CA ASP A 44 -16.66 9.53 -15.66
C ASP A 44 -17.58 8.57 -14.91
N PHE A 45 -17.63 7.30 -15.30
CA PHE A 45 -18.40 6.28 -14.57
C PHE A 45 -17.82 6.02 -13.18
N LEU A 46 -16.48 5.96 -13.06
CA LEU A 46 -15.80 5.80 -11.77
C LEU A 46 -15.95 7.03 -10.86
N GLY A 47 -16.24 8.20 -11.44
CA GLY A 47 -16.46 9.46 -10.72
C GLY A 47 -17.61 9.43 -9.71
N VAL A 48 -18.52 8.45 -9.81
CA VAL A 48 -19.58 8.21 -8.81
C VAL A 48 -19.01 7.63 -7.50
N LEU A 49 -17.90 6.90 -7.59
CA LEU A 49 -17.30 6.17 -6.46
C LEU A 49 -16.06 6.87 -5.91
N PHE A 50 -15.23 7.42 -6.79
CA PHE A 50 -13.91 7.93 -6.41
C PHE A 50 -13.68 9.35 -6.97
N PRO A 51 -13.00 10.22 -6.21
CA PRO A 51 -12.48 11.47 -6.75
C PRO A 51 -11.50 11.25 -7.91
N MET A 52 -11.43 12.23 -8.81
CA MET A 52 -10.59 12.15 -10.02
C MET A 52 -9.11 11.89 -9.72
N ASN A 53 -8.55 12.44 -8.64
CA ASN A 53 -7.15 12.22 -8.26
C ASN A 53 -6.81 10.75 -7.90
N LEU A 54 -7.80 9.96 -7.47
CA LEU A 54 -7.67 8.51 -7.24
C LEU A 54 -7.88 7.73 -8.54
N ILE A 55 -8.86 8.14 -9.35
CA ILE A 55 -9.10 7.53 -10.67
C ILE A 55 -7.87 7.63 -11.57
N MET A 56 -7.19 8.78 -11.57
CA MET A 56 -5.97 8.99 -12.35
C MET A 56 -4.82 8.07 -11.94
N GLN A 57 -4.77 7.62 -10.68
CA GLN A 57 -3.77 6.63 -10.24
C GLN A 57 -4.09 5.24 -10.78
N GLU A 58 -5.37 4.85 -10.79
CA GLU A 58 -5.81 3.54 -11.28
C GLU A 58 -5.50 3.34 -12.77
N ILE A 59 -5.67 4.39 -13.58
CA ILE A 59 -5.43 4.34 -15.03
C ILE A 59 -3.99 4.72 -15.42
N SER A 60 -3.13 5.04 -14.46
CA SER A 60 -1.77 5.49 -14.74
C SER A 60 -0.93 4.37 -15.37
N THR A 61 -0.15 4.75 -16.38
CA THR A 61 0.89 3.91 -16.98
C THR A 61 2.30 4.36 -16.60
N GLU A 62 2.42 5.36 -15.71
CA GLU A 62 3.72 5.82 -15.23
C GLU A 62 4.33 4.76 -14.31
N ARG A 63 5.62 4.46 -14.51
CA ARG A 63 6.35 3.44 -13.72
C ARG A 63 6.46 3.82 -12.24
N TYR A 64 6.61 5.12 -11.95
CA TYR A 64 6.78 5.63 -10.60
C TYR A 64 5.81 6.77 -10.37
N ILE A 65 5.02 6.66 -9.30
CA ILE A 65 4.09 7.69 -8.85
C ILE A 65 4.67 8.29 -7.58
N GLU A 66 4.93 9.60 -7.56
CA GLU A 66 5.47 10.26 -6.38
C GLU A 66 4.54 10.10 -5.17
N ILE A 67 5.11 9.76 -4.02
CA ILE A 67 4.39 9.71 -2.75
C ILE A 67 4.34 11.15 -2.22
N PRO A 68 3.15 11.74 -2.03
CA PRO A 68 3.03 13.09 -1.48
C PRO A 68 3.78 13.21 -0.15
N GLU A 69 4.48 14.34 0.07
CA GLU A 69 5.22 14.58 1.31
C GLU A 69 4.36 14.34 2.57
N PRO A 70 3.09 14.81 2.67
CA PRO A 70 2.26 14.54 3.83
C PRO A 70 2.04 13.04 4.10
N VAL A 71 1.91 12.24 3.05
CA VAL A 71 1.79 10.77 3.16
C VAL A 71 3.11 10.16 3.62
N ARG A 72 4.25 10.66 3.11
CA ARG A 72 5.59 10.21 3.55
C ARG A 72 5.86 10.53 5.02
N GLU A 73 5.45 11.70 5.50
CA GLU A 73 5.57 12.06 6.92
C GLU A 73 4.77 11.11 7.81
N VAL A 74 3.52 10.79 7.43
CA VAL A 74 2.71 9.82 8.19
C VAL A 74 3.36 8.43 8.17
N TYR A 75 3.92 7.99 7.04
CA TYR A 75 4.60 6.70 6.97
C TYR A 75 5.76 6.56 7.97
N LYS A 76 6.48 7.63 8.30
CA LYS A 76 7.60 7.59 9.26
C LYS A 76 7.18 7.11 10.65
N LEU A 77 5.89 7.19 11.00
CA LEU A 77 5.37 6.68 12.26
C LEU A 77 5.58 5.16 12.45
N TRP A 78 5.74 4.38 11.36
CA TRP A 78 6.02 2.94 11.44
C TRP A 78 6.92 2.37 10.34
N ARG A 79 7.22 3.16 9.29
CA ARG A 79 8.11 2.77 8.20
C ARG A 79 9.47 3.43 8.39
N PRO A 80 10.57 2.78 7.95
CA PRO A 80 10.60 1.50 7.26
C PRO A 80 10.45 0.32 8.23
N THR A 81 9.69 -0.69 7.80
CA THR A 81 9.48 -1.90 8.59
C THR A 81 10.75 -2.78 8.60
N PRO A 82 11.03 -3.52 9.69
CA PRO A 82 12.21 -4.37 9.77
C PRO A 82 12.12 -5.57 8.80
N MET A 83 13.25 -5.97 8.25
CA MET A 83 13.39 -7.28 7.61
C MET A 83 14.17 -8.20 8.55
N PHE A 84 13.73 -9.44 8.69
CA PHE A 84 14.37 -10.41 9.56
C PHE A 84 14.86 -11.62 8.76
N ARG A 85 15.93 -12.25 9.23
CA ARG A 85 16.36 -13.56 8.76
C ARG A 85 15.96 -14.63 9.77
N ALA A 86 15.25 -15.64 9.30
CA ALA A 86 14.65 -16.67 10.13
C ALA A 86 15.59 -17.87 10.38
N HIS A 87 16.79 -17.64 10.93
CA HIS A 87 17.82 -18.69 11.16
C HIS A 87 17.29 -19.94 11.88
N ARG A 88 16.36 -19.79 12.83
CA ARG A 88 15.77 -20.92 13.56
C ARG A 88 14.82 -21.74 12.68
N LEU A 89 14.10 -21.08 11.77
CA LEU A 89 13.25 -21.74 10.79
C LEU A 89 14.11 -22.44 9.74
N GLU A 90 15.17 -21.77 9.23
CA GLU A 90 16.17 -22.38 8.34
C GLU A 90 16.72 -23.68 8.95
N LYS A 91 17.11 -23.66 10.24
CA LYS A 91 17.58 -24.84 10.97
C LYS A 91 16.51 -25.91 11.14
N ALA A 92 15.27 -25.53 11.46
CA ALA A 92 14.19 -26.49 11.68
C ALA A 92 13.77 -27.21 10.39
N LEU A 93 13.94 -26.55 9.24
CA LEU A 93 13.65 -27.10 7.92
C LEU A 93 14.83 -27.84 7.27
N ASP A 94 16.01 -27.83 7.92
CA ASP A 94 17.28 -28.34 7.37
C ASP A 94 17.52 -27.88 5.91
N THR A 95 17.29 -26.59 5.65
CA THR A 95 17.38 -26.03 4.30
C THR A 95 18.66 -25.23 4.11
N PRO A 96 19.30 -25.32 2.93
CA PRO A 96 20.37 -24.40 2.55
C PRO A 96 19.84 -23.01 2.16
N ALA A 97 18.51 -22.86 1.98
CA ALA A 97 17.91 -21.60 1.61
C ALA A 97 17.99 -20.58 2.75
N HIS A 98 18.10 -19.31 2.38
CA HIS A 98 17.96 -18.21 3.32
C HIS A 98 16.50 -17.74 3.35
N ILE A 99 15.91 -17.67 4.54
CA ILE A 99 14.52 -17.27 4.70
C ILE A 99 14.47 -15.89 5.35
N TYR A 100 13.97 -14.92 4.59
CA TYR A 100 13.72 -13.56 5.06
C TYR A 100 12.23 -13.26 5.09
N TYR A 101 11.82 -12.43 6.05
CA TYR A 101 10.47 -11.88 6.06
C TYR A 101 10.49 -10.38 6.33
N LYS A 102 9.67 -9.66 5.57
CA LYS A 102 9.41 -8.22 5.76
C LYS A 102 8.27 -8.08 6.75
N TYR A 103 8.56 -7.59 7.95
CA TYR A 103 7.60 -7.60 9.04
C TYR A 103 6.73 -6.33 9.05
N GLU A 104 5.64 -6.36 8.30
CA GLU A 104 4.65 -5.27 8.22
C GLU A 104 3.75 -5.14 9.45
N GLY A 105 3.91 -6.02 10.46
CA GLY A 105 3.13 -6.00 11.70
C GLY A 105 3.54 -4.90 12.69
N VAL A 106 4.45 -4.00 12.32
CA VAL A 106 4.93 -2.91 13.18
C VAL A 106 4.07 -1.65 13.12
N SER A 107 3.12 -1.57 12.19
CA SER A 107 2.17 -0.45 12.16
C SER A 107 1.26 -0.48 13.39
N PRO A 108 0.64 0.64 13.80
CA PRO A 108 -0.26 0.66 14.95
C PRO A 108 -1.45 -0.31 14.82
N VAL A 109 -1.82 -0.66 13.57
CA VAL A 109 -2.89 -1.62 13.25
C VAL A 109 -2.38 -3.06 13.10
N GLY A 110 -1.06 -3.28 13.19
CA GLY A 110 -0.46 -4.61 13.12
C GLY A 110 -0.51 -5.24 11.73
N SER A 111 -0.59 -4.45 10.66
CA SER A 111 -0.62 -4.96 9.28
C SER A 111 -0.09 -3.95 8.25
N HIS A 112 -0.01 -4.35 6.97
CA HIS A 112 0.37 -3.47 5.87
C HIS A 112 -0.76 -2.51 5.42
N LYS A 113 -1.99 -2.68 5.92
CA LYS A 113 -3.17 -1.93 5.43
C LYS A 113 -3.07 -0.40 5.57
N PRO A 114 -2.45 0.16 6.64
CA PRO A 114 -2.19 1.60 6.72
C PRO A 114 -1.42 2.18 5.52
N ASN A 115 -0.63 1.35 4.81
CA ASN A 115 0.13 1.81 3.64
C ASN A 115 -0.80 2.39 2.55
N THR A 116 -1.94 1.75 2.27
CA THR A 116 -2.92 2.31 1.29
C THR A 116 -3.96 3.21 1.97
N ALA A 117 -4.39 2.89 3.19
CA ALA A 117 -5.42 3.65 3.89
C ALA A 117 -5.06 5.13 4.05
N VAL A 118 -3.78 5.43 4.39
CA VAL A 118 -3.30 6.82 4.52
C VAL A 118 -3.33 7.56 3.20
N ALA A 119 -2.89 6.94 2.11
CA ALA A 119 -2.93 7.57 0.79
C ALA A 119 -4.38 7.84 0.36
N GLN A 120 -5.28 6.86 0.53
CA GLN A 120 -6.69 7.03 0.17
C GLN A 120 -7.37 8.11 1.02
N ALA A 121 -7.12 8.16 2.33
CA ALA A 121 -7.64 9.20 3.21
C ALA A 121 -7.11 10.59 2.81
N PHE A 122 -5.81 10.69 2.51
CA PHE A 122 -5.19 11.92 2.03
C PHE A 122 -5.84 12.43 0.74
N TYR A 123 -5.90 11.60 -0.32
CA TYR A 123 -6.46 12.04 -1.60
C TYR A 123 -7.95 12.38 -1.53
N ASN A 124 -8.73 11.67 -0.70
CA ASN A 124 -10.12 12.02 -0.45
C ASN A 124 -10.25 13.36 0.27
N LYS A 125 -9.43 13.61 1.29
CA LYS A 125 -9.40 14.89 2.02
C LYS A 125 -9.04 16.05 1.09
N GLU A 126 -8.04 15.88 0.23
CA GLU A 126 -7.66 16.86 -0.79
C GLU A 126 -8.79 17.13 -1.81
N ALA A 127 -9.57 16.10 -2.15
CA ALA A 127 -10.73 16.23 -3.03
C ALA A 127 -11.97 16.85 -2.33
N GLY A 128 -11.86 17.20 -1.04
CA GLY A 128 -12.94 17.82 -0.27
C GLY A 128 -13.87 16.84 0.44
N THR A 129 -13.65 15.53 0.33
CA THR A 129 -14.42 14.49 1.04
C THR A 129 -14.30 14.68 2.56
N LYS A 130 -15.44 14.70 3.26
CA LYS A 130 -15.50 14.94 4.71
C LYS A 130 -15.70 13.69 5.57
N ALA A 131 -16.13 12.60 4.95
CA ALA A 131 -16.35 11.32 5.62
C ALA A 131 -16.06 10.18 4.64
N LEU A 132 -15.46 9.10 5.15
CA LEU A 132 -15.25 7.86 4.41
C LEU A 132 -16.09 6.75 5.02
N THR A 133 -16.63 5.90 4.16
CA THR A 133 -17.34 4.69 4.56
C THR A 133 -16.66 3.50 3.90
N THR A 134 -16.55 2.39 4.62
CA THR A 134 -15.95 1.15 4.11
C THR A 134 -16.50 -0.03 4.90
N GLU A 135 -16.48 -1.20 4.29
CA GLU A 135 -16.70 -2.48 4.93
C GLU A 135 -15.52 -2.91 5.80
N THR A 136 -15.72 -3.80 6.75
CA THR A 136 -14.61 -4.49 7.43
C THR A 136 -15.10 -5.82 7.97
N GLY A 137 -14.26 -6.86 7.85
CA GLY A 137 -14.52 -8.18 8.46
C GLY A 137 -13.91 -8.24 9.85
N ALA A 138 -12.74 -8.88 9.96
CA ALA A 138 -11.99 -9.01 11.22
C ALA A 138 -11.55 -7.68 11.88
N GLY A 139 -11.74 -6.54 11.21
CA GLY A 139 -11.45 -5.22 11.77
C GLY A 139 -10.18 -4.55 11.23
N GLN A 140 -9.19 -5.29 10.73
CA GLN A 140 -7.89 -4.71 10.34
C GLN A 140 -7.99 -3.58 9.31
N TRP A 141 -8.89 -3.69 8.33
CA TRP A 141 -9.07 -2.64 7.33
C TRP A 141 -9.79 -1.42 7.91
N GLY A 142 -10.91 -1.63 8.61
CA GLY A 142 -11.61 -0.56 9.32
C GLY A 142 -10.70 0.19 10.31
N SER A 143 -9.86 -0.51 11.07
CA SER A 143 -8.87 0.12 11.95
C SER A 143 -7.81 0.93 11.20
N ALA A 144 -7.34 0.45 10.05
CA ALA A 144 -6.39 1.18 9.20
C ALA A 144 -7.00 2.46 8.64
N LEU A 145 -8.24 2.40 8.14
CA LEU A 145 -8.92 3.57 7.59
C LEU A 145 -9.32 4.56 8.70
N ALA A 146 -9.82 4.09 9.83
CA ALA A 146 -10.13 4.92 10.98
C ALA A 146 -8.89 5.68 11.49
N MET A 147 -7.74 4.99 11.61
CA MET A 147 -6.48 5.64 11.95
C MET A 147 -6.08 6.66 10.88
N ALA A 148 -6.17 6.31 9.59
CA ALA A 148 -5.81 7.19 8.48
C ALA A 148 -6.64 8.49 8.44
N CYS A 149 -7.94 8.43 8.77
CA CYS A 149 -8.81 9.61 8.83
C CYS A 149 -8.48 10.59 9.96
N ASN A 150 -7.58 10.25 10.88
CA ASN A 150 -7.12 11.15 11.94
C ASN A 150 -5.89 12.00 11.54
N PHE A 151 -5.37 11.85 10.32
CA PHE A 151 -4.28 12.66 9.77
C PHE A 151 -4.82 13.75 8.82
#